data_AF-W1TZN2-F1
#
_entry.id   AF-W1TZN2-F1
#
_cell.length_a   1.000
_cell.length_b   1.000
_cell.length_c   1.000
_cell.angle_alpha   90.00
_cell.angle_beta   90.00
_cell.angle_gamma   90.00
#
_symmetry.space_group_name_H-M   'P 1'
#
loop_
_entity.id
_entity.type
_entity.pdbx_description
1 polymer ?
#
loop_
_entity_poly.entity_id
_entity_poly.type
_entity_poly.pdbx_seq_one_letter_code
_entity_poly.pdbx_strand_id
1 'polypeptide(L)'
;MSEVAGRMAVQIGAHFLTKQGGGSGVLLGGVPGVPKGKVTIIGGGVVGTHAARIALGLGAHVTILDISAKRLSELEDLFGHQIQTLMSNSFNIAESVKEADVVIGAVLIPGAKAPKLVTDEMVSKMRSGSVIVDVAVDQGGVVATADRVTTHDEPVYEKHGVLHYAVATSQVLLPVHQLLPLQM
;
A
#
# COMPACT_ATOMS: atom_id res chain seq x y z
N MET A 1 7.87 14.16 4.32
CA MET A 1 7.23 13.10 5.13
C MET A 1 6.47 12.10 4.27
N SER A 2 5.54 12.53 3.40
CA SER A 2 4.72 11.61 2.56
C SER A 2 5.53 10.68 1.64
N GLU A 3 6.68 11.13 1.14
CA GLU A 3 7.58 10.29 0.33
C GLU A 3 8.14 9.09 1.12
N VAL A 4 8.57 9.33 2.36
CA VAL A 4 9.12 8.29 3.24
C VAL A 4 8.04 7.27 3.58
N ALA A 5 6.83 7.75 3.90
CA ALA A 5 5.69 6.89 4.19
C ALA A 5 5.37 5.93 3.02
N GLY A 6 5.35 6.45 1.78
CA GLY A 6 5.14 5.62 0.60
C GLY A 6 6.22 4.55 0.42
N ARG A 7 7.49 4.90 0.63
CA ARG A 7 8.60 3.93 0.52
C ARG A 7 8.54 2.86 1.62
N MET A 8 8.31 3.29 2.86
CA MET A 8 8.20 2.38 4.01
C MET A 8 7.01 1.44 3.88
N ALA A 9 5.87 1.90 3.35
CA ALA A 9 4.68 1.08 3.19
C ALA A 9 4.95 -0.21 2.40
N VAL A 10 5.76 -0.14 1.34
CA VAL A 10 6.15 -1.33 0.57
C VAL A 10 7.10 -2.23 1.35
N GLN A 11 8.08 -1.66 2.06
CA GLN A 11 9.03 -2.44 2.85
C GLN A 11 8.33 -3.20 3.98
N ILE A 12 7.39 -2.53 4.66
CA ILE A 12 6.52 -3.10 5.69
C ILE A 12 5.64 -4.19 5.08
N GLY A 13 4.98 -3.90 3.94
CA GLY A 13 4.18 -4.89 3.22
C GLY A 13 4.98 -6.14 2.88
N ALA A 14 6.19 -5.98 2.34
CA ALA A 14 7.08 -7.08 2.01
C ALA A 14 7.53 -7.88 3.25
N HIS A 15 7.81 -7.19 4.38
CA HIS A 15 8.18 -7.84 5.63
C HIS A 15 7.06 -8.73 6.17
N PHE A 16 5.84 -8.19 6.29
CA PHE A 16 4.70 -8.95 6.79
C PHE A 16 4.17 -9.98 5.79
N LEU A 17 4.51 -9.87 4.50
CA LEU A 17 4.19 -10.88 3.51
C LEU A 17 5.01 -12.17 3.70
N THR A 18 6.15 -12.11 4.40
CA THR A 18 6.94 -13.30 4.73
C THR A 18 6.17 -14.26 5.63
N LYS A 19 6.50 -15.56 5.60
CA LYS A 19 5.90 -16.54 6.52
C LYS A 19 6.17 -16.22 7.99
N GLN A 20 7.35 -15.68 8.31
CA GLN A 20 7.69 -15.26 9.68
C GLN A 20 6.88 -14.04 10.11
N GLY A 21 6.57 -13.13 9.17
CA GLY A 21 5.66 -12.00 9.40
C GLY A 21 4.17 -12.37 9.41
N GLY A 22 3.82 -13.66 9.25
CA GLY A 22 2.44 -14.15 9.25
C GLY A 22 1.75 -14.17 7.88
N GLY A 23 2.40 -13.67 6.83
CA GLY A 23 1.83 -13.56 5.49
C GLY A 23 1.87 -14.84 4.65
N SER A 24 1.51 -14.69 3.39
CA SER A 24 1.41 -15.78 2.41
C SER A 24 2.76 -16.41 2.06
N GLY A 25 3.88 -15.72 2.32
CA GLY A 25 5.23 -16.14 1.97
C GLY A 25 5.65 -15.74 0.55
N VAL A 26 4.89 -14.89 -0.13
CA VAL A 26 5.20 -14.43 -1.48
C VAL A 26 6.42 -13.49 -1.45
N LEU A 27 7.39 -13.78 -2.31
CA LEU A 27 8.51 -12.87 -2.58
C LEU A 27 8.10 -11.89 -3.68
N LEU A 28 7.98 -10.60 -3.36
CA LEU A 28 7.51 -9.58 -4.32
C LEU A 28 8.29 -9.58 -5.64
N GLY A 29 9.61 -9.74 -5.60
CA GLY A 29 10.44 -9.78 -6.81
C GLY A 29 10.37 -11.07 -7.61
N GLY A 30 9.79 -12.14 -7.02
CA GLY A 30 9.91 -13.49 -7.54
C GLY A 30 11.39 -13.91 -7.74
N VAL A 31 11.57 -14.96 -8.52
CA VAL A 31 12.85 -15.41 -9.08
C VAL A 31 12.57 -16.03 -10.45
N PRO A 32 13.56 -16.24 -11.33
CA PRO A 32 13.32 -16.91 -12.61
C PRO A 32 12.56 -18.24 -12.44
N GLY A 33 11.41 -18.37 -13.09
CA GLY A 33 10.51 -19.53 -12.99
C GLY A 33 9.45 -19.45 -11.88
N VAL A 34 9.45 -18.40 -11.05
CA VAL A 34 8.46 -18.17 -9.98
C VAL A 34 7.73 -16.85 -10.22
N PRO A 35 6.38 -16.80 -10.10
CA PRO A 35 5.62 -15.57 -10.26
C PRO A 35 6.09 -14.46 -9.30
N LYS A 36 6.05 -13.23 -9.79
CA LYS A 36 6.24 -12.02 -8.99
C LYS A 36 5.01 -11.76 -8.14
N GLY A 37 5.22 -11.11 -6.99
CA GLY A 37 4.11 -10.61 -6.18
C GLY A 37 3.41 -9.42 -6.84
N LYS A 38 2.14 -9.21 -6.46
CA LYS A 38 1.27 -8.15 -6.95
C LYS A 38 1.05 -7.10 -5.87
N VAL A 39 1.37 -5.85 -6.19
CA VAL A 39 1.18 -4.68 -5.31
C VAL A 39 0.13 -3.77 -5.93
N THR A 40 -0.98 -3.59 -5.22
CA THR A 40 -2.06 -2.68 -5.59
C THR A 40 -2.01 -1.42 -4.75
N ILE A 41 -1.92 -0.26 -5.38
CA ILE A 41 -1.80 1.05 -4.72
C ILE A 41 -3.06 1.86 -5.01
N ILE A 42 -3.78 2.27 -3.96
CA ILE A 42 -4.99 3.08 -4.08
C ILE A 42 -4.64 4.52 -3.73
N GLY A 43 -4.58 5.39 -4.74
CA GLY A 43 -4.13 6.78 -4.66
C GLY A 43 -2.76 6.97 -5.32
N GLY A 44 -2.71 7.78 -6.38
CA GLY A 44 -1.53 8.05 -7.20
C GLY A 44 -0.72 9.28 -6.77
N GLY A 45 -1.04 9.91 -5.64
CA GLY A 45 -0.34 11.07 -5.11
C GLY A 45 1.11 10.80 -4.68
N VAL A 46 1.70 11.67 -3.85
CA VAL A 46 3.12 11.56 -3.43
C VAL A 46 3.42 10.22 -2.76
N VAL A 47 2.57 9.77 -1.83
CA VAL A 47 2.70 8.47 -1.15
C VAL A 47 2.68 7.34 -2.17
N GLY A 48 1.64 7.25 -3.01
CA GLY A 48 1.47 6.17 -3.97
C GLY A 48 2.57 6.12 -5.03
N THR A 49 3.06 7.28 -5.48
CA THR A 49 4.17 7.38 -6.43
C THR A 49 5.47 6.81 -5.83
N HIS A 50 5.74 7.12 -4.57
CA HIS A 50 6.93 6.63 -3.89
C HIS A 50 6.82 5.16 -3.51
N ALA A 51 5.61 4.68 -3.17
CA ALA A 51 5.32 3.27 -3.04
C ALA A 51 5.58 2.52 -4.36
N ALA A 52 5.03 3.00 -5.47
CA ALA A 52 5.23 2.39 -6.79
C ALA A 52 6.71 2.25 -7.14
N ARG A 53 7.51 3.30 -6.90
CA ARG A 53 8.96 3.28 -7.14
C ARG A 53 9.68 2.16 -6.36
N ILE A 54 9.33 1.94 -5.09
CA ILE A 54 9.93 0.87 -4.29
C ILE A 54 9.41 -0.51 -4.70
N ALA A 55 8.11 -0.65 -4.94
CA ALA A 55 7.53 -1.93 -5.36
C ALA A 55 8.12 -2.42 -6.70
N LEU A 56 8.30 -1.51 -7.67
CA LEU A 56 9.02 -1.78 -8.91
C LEU A 56 10.49 -2.12 -8.66
N GLY A 57 11.17 -1.38 -7.78
CA GLY A 57 12.55 -1.65 -7.40
C GLY A 57 12.76 -3.03 -6.77
N LEU A 58 11.73 -3.56 -6.09
CA LEU A 58 11.70 -4.93 -5.59
C LEU A 58 11.36 -5.96 -6.68
N GLY A 59 10.91 -5.52 -7.86
CA GLY A 59 10.58 -6.37 -9.01
C GLY A 59 9.11 -6.80 -9.09
N ALA A 60 8.22 -6.25 -8.27
CA ALA A 60 6.81 -6.61 -8.22
C ALA A 60 6.00 -6.20 -9.47
N HIS A 61 4.83 -6.80 -9.66
CA HIS A 61 3.79 -6.24 -10.52
C HIS A 61 3.04 -5.15 -9.76
N VAL A 62 2.96 -3.95 -10.35
CA VAL A 62 2.40 -2.77 -9.67
C VAL A 62 1.19 -2.24 -10.44
N THR A 63 0.06 -2.14 -9.74
CA THR A 63 -1.17 -1.50 -10.25
C THR A 63 -1.49 -0.29 -9.38
N ILE A 64 -1.68 0.88 -10.00
CA ILE A 64 -2.03 2.13 -9.30
C ILE A 64 -3.43 2.56 -9.74
N LEU A 65 -4.30 2.84 -8.76
CA LEU A 65 -5.63 3.36 -8.99
C LEU A 65 -5.73 4.82 -8.53
N ASP A 66 -6.26 5.69 -9.39
CA ASP A 66 -6.55 7.09 -9.06
C ASP A 66 -7.83 7.56 -9.77
N ILE A 67 -8.50 8.57 -9.23
CA ILE A 67 -9.71 9.17 -9.82
C ILE A 67 -9.35 10.17 -10.94
N SER A 68 -8.13 10.70 -10.95
CA SER A 68 -7.68 11.70 -11.91
C SER A 68 -7.00 11.03 -13.10
N ALA A 69 -7.67 11.05 -14.26
CA ALA A 69 -7.09 10.56 -15.52
C ALA A 69 -5.79 11.28 -15.87
N LYS A 70 -5.71 12.60 -15.60
CA LYS A 70 -4.48 13.38 -15.74
C LYS A 70 -3.36 12.80 -14.86
N ARG A 71 -3.66 12.47 -13.60
CA ARG A 71 -2.67 11.91 -12.69
C ARG A 71 -2.18 10.53 -13.15
N LEU A 72 -3.07 9.70 -13.68
CA LEU A 72 -2.70 8.40 -14.26
C LEU A 72 -1.76 8.57 -15.46
N SER A 73 -2.03 9.53 -16.35
CA SER A 73 -1.12 9.89 -17.45
C SER A 73 0.26 10.31 -16.95
N GLU A 74 0.32 11.17 -15.93
CA GLU A 74 1.60 11.60 -15.33
C GLU A 74 2.39 10.42 -14.72
N LEU A 75 1.70 9.42 -14.18
CA LEU A 75 2.33 8.21 -13.64
C LEU A 75 2.85 7.31 -14.76
N GLU A 76 2.14 7.20 -15.88
CA GLU A 76 2.63 6.49 -17.07
C GLU A 76 3.83 7.21 -17.70
N ASP A 77 3.84 8.54 -17.76
CA ASP A 77 5.01 9.30 -18.21
C ASP A 77 6.23 9.04 -17.33
N LEU A 78 6.02 8.85 -16.01
CA LEU A 78 7.09 8.64 -15.04
C LEU A 78 7.64 7.21 -15.04
N PHE A 79 6.78 6.20 -15.16
CA PHE A 79 7.15 4.79 -14.99
C PHE A 79 7.12 3.97 -16.30
N GLY A 80 6.53 4.52 -17.36
CA GLY A 80 6.26 3.82 -18.60
C GLY A 80 5.38 2.60 -18.40
N HIS A 81 5.61 1.57 -19.20
CA HIS A 81 4.86 0.30 -19.17
C HIS A 81 5.19 -0.62 -17.97
N GLN A 82 5.96 -0.15 -17.00
CA GLN A 82 6.32 -0.94 -15.83
C GLN A 82 5.19 -1.03 -14.79
N ILE A 83 4.26 -0.06 -14.82
CA ILE A 83 3.06 -0.06 -13.99
C ILE A 83 1.82 -0.26 -14.85
N GLN A 84 0.75 -0.72 -14.21
CA GLN A 84 -0.59 -0.58 -14.73
C GLN A 84 -1.29 0.58 -14.01
N THR A 85 -1.93 1.47 -14.76
CA THR A 85 -2.79 2.50 -14.20
C THR A 85 -4.26 2.16 -14.46
N LEU A 86 -5.13 2.40 -13.48
CA LEU A 86 -6.57 2.18 -13.62
C LEU A 86 -7.36 3.34 -12.99
N MET A 87 -8.49 3.69 -13.61
CA MET A 87 -9.45 4.60 -12.99
C MET A 87 -9.98 3.99 -11.68
N SER A 88 -9.96 4.77 -10.61
CA SER A 88 -10.44 4.35 -9.30
C SER A 88 -11.98 4.35 -9.26
N ASN A 89 -12.56 3.17 -9.45
CA ASN A 89 -13.98 2.91 -9.28
C ASN A 89 -14.17 1.57 -8.54
N SER A 90 -15.37 1.31 -8.03
CA SER A 90 -15.64 0.14 -7.18
C SER A 90 -15.29 -1.19 -7.85
N PHE A 91 -15.48 -1.31 -9.16
CA PHE A 91 -15.17 -2.54 -9.90
C PHE A 91 -13.66 -2.77 -9.99
N ASN A 92 -12.91 -1.76 -10.45
CA ASN A 92 -11.45 -1.86 -10.59
C ASN A 92 -10.75 -2.06 -9.25
N ILE A 93 -11.25 -1.42 -8.17
CA ILE A 93 -10.73 -1.62 -6.82
C ILE A 93 -10.95 -3.07 -6.38
N ALA A 94 -12.17 -3.60 -6.53
CA ALA A 94 -12.50 -4.97 -6.13
C ALA A 94 -11.60 -6.00 -6.81
N GLU A 95 -11.44 -5.91 -8.13
CA GLU A 95 -10.62 -6.86 -8.89
C GLU A 95 -9.13 -6.73 -8.56
N SER A 96 -8.64 -5.50 -8.40
CA SER A 96 -7.23 -5.24 -8.11
C SER A 96 -6.84 -5.65 -6.69
N VAL A 97 -7.73 -5.46 -5.71
CA VAL A 97 -7.52 -5.86 -4.30
C VAL A 97 -7.60 -7.37 -4.14
N LYS A 98 -8.57 -8.04 -4.78
CA LYS A 98 -8.74 -9.50 -4.74
C LYS A 98 -7.48 -10.25 -5.16
N GLU A 99 -6.79 -9.75 -6.17
CA GLU A 99 -5.56 -10.37 -6.71
C GLU A 99 -4.28 -9.89 -6.04
N ALA A 100 -4.33 -8.92 -5.13
CA ALA A 100 -3.14 -8.33 -4.53
C ALA A 100 -2.53 -9.22 -3.43
N ASP A 101 -1.20 -9.31 -3.43
CA ASP A 101 -0.44 -9.81 -2.29
C ASP A 101 -0.24 -8.69 -1.26
N VAL A 102 -0.04 -7.46 -1.74
CA VAL A 102 0.05 -6.26 -0.90
C VAL A 102 -0.87 -5.17 -1.44
N VAL A 103 -1.69 -4.59 -0.57
CA VAL A 103 -2.49 -3.38 -0.86
C VAL A 103 -1.94 -2.20 -0.07
N ILE A 104 -1.73 -1.07 -0.73
CA ILE A 104 -1.30 0.17 -0.11
C ILE A 104 -2.41 1.21 -0.23
N GLY A 105 -3.00 1.59 0.91
CA GLY A 105 -3.93 2.71 1.01
C GLY A 105 -3.14 4.02 1.03
N ALA A 106 -3.20 4.79 -0.06
CA ALA A 106 -2.43 6.02 -0.26
C ALA A 106 -3.32 7.23 -0.61
N VAL A 107 -4.63 7.15 -0.32
CA VAL A 107 -5.57 8.25 -0.52
C VAL A 107 -5.53 9.19 0.67
N LEU A 108 -5.19 10.45 0.41
CA LEU A 108 -5.16 11.52 1.38
C LEU A 108 -5.96 12.70 0.84
N ILE A 109 -6.97 13.15 1.57
CA ILE A 109 -7.79 14.31 1.19
C ILE A 109 -7.52 15.42 2.22
N PRO A 110 -6.84 16.51 1.86
CA PRO A 110 -6.57 17.60 2.80
C PRO A 110 -7.84 18.13 3.45
N GLY A 111 -7.86 18.16 4.78
CA GLY A 111 -8.99 18.69 5.56
C GLY A 111 -10.22 17.80 5.63
N ALA A 112 -10.17 16.57 5.11
CA ALA A 112 -11.27 15.61 5.16
C ALA A 112 -10.79 14.22 5.58
N LYS A 113 -11.70 13.40 6.09
CA LYS A 113 -11.41 11.99 6.36
C LYS A 113 -11.21 11.24 5.04
N ALA A 114 -10.29 10.28 5.06
CA ALA A 114 -10.12 9.35 3.94
C ALA A 114 -11.44 8.57 3.71
N PRO A 115 -11.88 8.41 2.46
CA PRO A 115 -13.06 7.61 2.14
C PRO A 115 -12.74 6.12 2.29
N LYS A 116 -13.70 5.35 2.78
CA LYS A 116 -13.62 3.87 2.83
C LYS A 116 -13.86 3.30 1.42
N LEU A 117 -12.78 3.17 0.64
CA LEU A 117 -12.83 2.70 -0.75
C LEU A 117 -12.76 1.17 -0.85
N VAL A 118 -12.01 0.52 0.04
CA VAL A 118 -11.93 -0.95 0.10
C VAL A 118 -12.93 -1.43 1.14
N THR A 119 -14.01 -2.07 0.67
CA THR A 119 -15.08 -2.55 1.54
C THR A 119 -14.69 -3.83 2.28
N ASP A 120 -15.43 -4.16 3.34
CA ASP A 120 -15.29 -5.43 4.07
C ASP A 120 -15.46 -6.64 3.13
N GLU A 121 -16.45 -6.57 2.24
CA GLU A 121 -16.67 -7.59 1.22
C GLU A 121 -15.45 -7.75 0.29
N MET A 122 -14.82 -6.66 -0.14
CA MET A 122 -13.61 -6.73 -0.97
C MET A 122 -12.45 -7.41 -0.23
N VAL A 123 -12.25 -7.08 1.05
CA VAL A 123 -11.19 -7.71 1.88
C VAL A 123 -11.48 -9.18 2.10
N SER A 124 -12.73 -9.57 2.32
CA SER A 124 -13.12 -10.97 2.49
C SER A 124 -12.84 -11.86 1.27
N LYS A 125 -12.68 -11.24 0.08
CA LYS A 125 -12.37 -11.92 -1.18
C LYS A 125 -10.87 -11.95 -1.50
N MET A 126 -10.04 -11.30 -0.69
CA MET A 126 -8.59 -11.36 -0.85
C MET A 126 -8.05 -12.74 -0.51
N ARG A 127 -6.85 -13.03 -1.01
CA ARG A 127 -6.13 -14.25 -0.66
C ARG A 127 -5.69 -14.19 0.81
N SER A 128 -5.86 -15.27 1.55
CA SER A 128 -5.35 -15.35 2.92
C SER A 128 -3.82 -15.25 2.94
N GLY A 129 -3.29 -14.50 3.90
CA GLY A 129 -1.88 -14.13 4.02
C GLY A 129 -1.49 -12.90 3.19
N SER A 130 -2.41 -12.27 2.44
CA SER A 130 -2.17 -10.95 1.87
C SER A 130 -2.04 -9.89 2.97
N VAL A 131 -1.38 -8.77 2.63
CA VAL A 131 -1.10 -7.68 3.56
C VAL A 131 -1.73 -6.38 3.06
N ILE A 132 -2.36 -5.65 3.97
CA ILE A 132 -2.85 -4.28 3.76
C ILE A 132 -2.01 -3.34 4.60
N VAL A 133 -1.48 -2.29 3.97
CA VAL A 133 -0.80 -1.18 4.64
C VAL A 133 -1.58 0.10 4.36
N ASP A 134 -2.27 0.62 5.37
CA ASP A 134 -3.11 1.81 5.23
C ASP A 134 -2.39 3.06 5.75
N VAL A 135 -1.75 3.80 4.85
CA VAL A 135 -0.97 5.01 5.19
C VAL A 135 -1.87 6.14 5.70
N ALA A 136 -3.17 6.07 5.41
CA ALA A 136 -4.15 7.07 5.84
C ALA A 136 -4.93 6.66 7.10
N VAL A 137 -4.49 5.62 7.82
CA VAL A 137 -5.22 5.07 8.98
C VAL A 137 -5.55 6.11 10.05
N ASP A 138 -4.63 7.05 10.30
CA ASP A 138 -4.79 8.15 11.27
C ASP A 138 -5.71 9.28 10.79
N GLN A 139 -6.14 9.23 9.52
CA GLN A 139 -7.09 10.16 8.91
C GLN A 139 -8.40 9.47 8.49
N GLY A 140 -8.69 8.32 9.09
CA GLY A 140 -9.90 7.55 8.86
C GLY A 140 -9.71 6.32 7.99
N GLY A 141 -8.55 6.15 7.34
CA GLY A 141 -8.19 4.97 6.54
C GLY A 141 -8.95 4.80 5.24
N VAL A 142 -8.32 4.17 4.26
CA VAL A 142 -8.93 3.81 2.97
C VAL A 142 -9.70 2.49 3.07
N VAL A 143 -9.36 1.64 4.04
CA VAL A 143 -9.88 0.28 4.16
C VAL A 143 -10.92 0.16 5.28
N ALA A 144 -12.09 -0.39 4.97
CA ALA A 144 -13.21 -0.49 5.91
C ALA A 144 -12.93 -1.44 7.08
N THR A 145 -12.18 -2.51 6.84
CA THR A 145 -11.77 -3.48 7.86
C THR A 145 -10.61 -3.01 8.72
N ALA A 146 -9.94 -1.92 8.34
CA ALA A 146 -8.96 -1.24 9.18
C ALA A 146 -9.72 -0.40 10.24
N ASP A 147 -10.14 -1.06 11.32
CA ASP A 147 -11.07 -0.51 12.32
C ASP A 147 -10.39 0.12 13.55
N ARG A 148 -9.08 -0.11 13.70
CA ARG A 148 -8.25 0.44 14.78
C ARG A 148 -6.83 0.72 14.30
N VAL A 149 -6.18 1.67 14.98
CA VAL A 149 -4.75 1.97 14.82
C VAL A 149 -3.94 1.02 15.70
N THR A 150 -2.83 0.51 15.17
CA THR A 150 -1.88 -0.37 15.88
C THR A 150 -0.66 0.39 16.40
N THR A 151 0.18 -0.28 17.20
CA THR A 151 1.44 0.26 17.73
C THR A 151 2.64 -0.46 17.10
N HIS A 152 3.87 0.02 17.31
CA HIS A 152 5.06 -0.70 16.85
C HIS A 152 5.26 -2.05 17.53
N ASP A 153 4.79 -2.20 18.76
CA ASP A 153 4.89 -3.46 19.52
C ASP A 153 3.91 -4.52 19.00
N GLU A 154 2.71 -4.08 18.60
CA GLU A 154 1.67 -4.93 18.01
C GLU A 154 1.21 -4.36 16.66
N PRO A 155 2.05 -4.42 15.61
CA PRO A 155 1.89 -3.62 14.39
C PRO A 155 0.79 -4.12 13.45
N VAL A 156 0.40 -5.38 13.57
CA VAL A 156 -0.57 -6.02 12.68
C VAL A 156 -1.66 -6.76 13.46
N TYR A 157 -2.86 -6.81 12.87
CA TYR A 157 -3.92 -7.76 13.25
C TYR A 157 -4.47 -8.43 11.99
N GLU A 158 -5.19 -9.52 12.15
CA GLU A 158 -5.77 -10.26 11.04
C GLU A 158 -7.29 -10.06 10.96
N LYS A 159 -7.80 -9.87 9.75
CA LYS A 159 -9.24 -9.93 9.45
C LYS A 159 -9.48 -10.61 8.11
N HIS A 160 -10.38 -11.60 8.06
CA HIS A 160 -10.61 -12.47 6.90
C HIS A 160 -9.35 -13.18 6.36
N GLY A 161 -8.38 -13.50 7.22
CA GLY A 161 -7.11 -14.06 6.78
C GLY A 161 -6.16 -13.04 6.16
N VAL A 162 -6.47 -11.74 6.20
CA VAL A 162 -5.65 -10.65 5.65
C VAL A 162 -5.01 -9.89 6.80
N LEU A 163 -3.70 -9.66 6.71
CA LEU A 163 -2.98 -8.87 7.71
C LEU A 163 -3.16 -7.38 7.48
N HIS A 164 -3.51 -6.66 8.53
CA HIS A 164 -3.71 -5.23 8.56
C HIS A 164 -2.57 -4.55 9.32
N TYR A 165 -1.67 -3.89 8.60
CA TYR A 165 -0.73 -2.95 9.19
C TYR A 165 -1.38 -1.58 9.28
N ALA A 166 -1.63 -1.15 10.52
CA ALA A 166 -2.43 0.02 10.85
C ALA A 166 -1.68 0.98 11.80
N VAL A 167 -0.34 0.96 11.80
CA VAL A 167 0.46 1.88 12.61
C VAL A 167 0.36 3.27 11.99
N ALA A 168 0.07 4.27 12.81
CA ALA A 168 -0.09 5.65 12.35
C ALA A 168 1.17 6.12 11.62
N THR A 169 1.00 6.79 10.47
CA THR A 169 2.12 7.24 9.62
C THR A 169 3.09 8.16 10.37
N SER A 170 2.59 8.96 11.31
CA SER A 170 3.41 9.78 12.21
C SER A 170 4.39 8.98 13.08
N GLN A 171 4.09 7.70 13.33
CA GLN A 171 4.91 6.79 14.14
C GLN A 171 5.82 5.90 13.29
N VAL A 172 5.47 5.61 12.02
CA VAL A 172 6.22 4.72 11.10
C VAL A 172 7.67 5.17 10.78
N LEU A 173 8.09 6.36 11.25
CA LEU A 173 9.32 7.01 10.81
C LEU A 173 10.61 6.51 11.45
N LEU A 174 11.62 6.39 10.58
CA LEU A 174 13.05 6.41 10.92
C LEU A 174 13.37 7.55 11.88
N PRO A 175 14.41 7.41 12.74
CA PRO A 175 14.74 8.43 13.72
C PRO A 175 14.93 9.81 13.06
N VAL A 176 14.28 10.82 13.64
CA VAL A 176 14.08 12.18 13.09
C VAL A 176 15.37 12.86 12.58
N HIS A 177 16.53 12.46 13.10
CA HIS A 177 17.84 12.99 12.69
C HIS A 177 18.21 12.73 11.21
N GLN A 178 17.59 11.75 10.55
CA GLN A 178 17.86 11.47 9.12
C GLN A 178 16.99 12.29 8.15
N LEU A 179 16.05 13.11 8.66
CA LEU A 179 15.00 13.73 7.86
C LEU A 179 14.97 15.26 7.93
N LEU A 180 15.80 15.88 8.78
CA LEU A 180 16.03 17.31 8.74
C LEU A 180 17.30 17.59 7.93
N PRO A 181 17.30 18.60 7.03
CA PRO A 181 18.58 19.11 6.53
C PRO A 181 19.39 19.53 7.76
N LEU A 182 20.63 19.06 7.85
CA LEU A 182 21.60 19.55 8.83
C LEU A 182 21.58 21.08 8.76
N GLN A 183 20.93 21.72 9.72
CA GLN A 183 21.11 23.15 9.94
C GLN A 183 22.51 23.28 10.52
N MET A 184 23.47 23.56 9.64
CA MET A 184 24.76 24.15 10.00
C MET A 184 24.61 25.66 10.05
#